data_AF-A0A7R9G526-F1
#
_entry.id   AF-A0A7R9G526-F1
#
_cell.length_a   1.000
_cell.length_b   1.000
_cell.length_c   1.000
_cell.angle_alpha   90.00
_cell.angle_beta   90.00
_cell.angle_gamma   90.00
#
_symmetry.space_group_name_H-M   'P 1'
#
loop_
_entity.id
_entity.type
_entity.pdbx_description
1 polymer ?
#
loop_
_entity_poly.entity_id
_entity_poly.type
_entity_poly.pdbx_seq_one_letter_code
_entity_poly.pdbx_strand_id
1 'polypeptide(L)'
;MLRNGASYIWDEEMKVPYAVQGDQWVGFDDERSIRNKMKWIKDGGFGGAMVWTVDMDDFTGDVCGGGVKYPLITAMREELRGVSRGANVKDIDWSKIANAILVEAAPKPAAIKIPVGEVLKRVRGSTHRPTALQTNVNTRVQPIEIRTSISPSSVVELITTSALANYATEAGDLCRYVPLYHLTKPLCVLVRAPQVFCYMTSWSQKRPGAGKFTPDNIDATLCTHVIYAFATLKDHKLAPGDEKDIDMYEKVVALREKNPDIQILLAIGGWAFGSTPFKELTSNVFRMNQFVYEAIELLREYKFNGLDVDWEYPRYLLFLF
;
A
#
# COMPACT_ATOMS: atom_id res chain seq x y z
N MET A 1 -9.21 24.16 -2.05
CA MET A 1 -10.67 23.96 -2.01
C MET A 1 -11.22 24.29 -0.63
N LEU A 2 -10.89 23.53 0.43
CA LEU A 2 -11.37 23.78 1.80
C LEU A 2 -11.09 25.21 2.31
N ARG A 3 -9.83 25.68 2.22
CA ARG A 3 -9.44 27.07 2.56
C ARG A 3 -10.20 28.15 1.77
N ASN A 4 -10.81 27.79 0.64
CA ASN A 4 -11.51 28.70 -0.26
C ASN A 4 -13.03 28.58 -0.14
N GLY A 5 -13.54 28.05 0.97
CA GLY A 5 -14.98 28.02 1.26
C GLY A 5 -15.73 26.76 0.83
N ALA A 6 -15.01 25.67 0.52
CA ALA A 6 -15.66 24.38 0.31
C ALA A 6 -16.13 23.77 1.64
N SER A 7 -17.26 23.06 1.57
CA SER A 7 -17.80 22.34 2.73
C SER A 7 -17.02 21.06 2.97
N TYR A 8 -16.64 20.78 4.21
CA TYR A 8 -16.09 19.51 4.65
C TYR A 8 -17.23 18.62 5.14
N ILE A 9 -17.36 17.42 4.57
CA ILE A 9 -18.43 16.48 4.93
C ILE A 9 -17.80 15.11 5.20
N TRP A 10 -18.21 14.48 6.30
CA TRP A 10 -17.76 13.15 6.67
C TRP A 10 -18.80 12.09 6.30
N ASP A 11 -18.38 11.07 5.57
CA ASP A 11 -19.19 9.91 5.25
C ASP A 11 -19.06 8.84 6.34
N GLU A 12 -20.09 8.67 7.16
CA GLU A 12 -20.07 7.68 8.25
C GLU A 12 -20.13 6.22 7.78
N GLU A 13 -20.55 5.94 6.56
CA GLU A 13 -20.58 4.57 6.03
C GLU A 13 -19.22 4.20 5.43
N MET A 14 -18.68 5.08 4.58
CA MET A 14 -17.41 4.85 3.89
C MET A 14 -16.19 5.18 4.76
N LYS A 15 -16.40 5.87 5.90
CA LYS A 15 -15.36 6.31 6.83
C LYS A 15 -14.27 7.17 6.17
N VAL A 16 -14.69 8.04 5.26
CA VAL A 16 -13.84 8.99 4.53
C VAL A 16 -14.51 10.36 4.42
N PRO A 17 -13.74 11.45 4.30
CA PRO A 17 -14.29 12.76 4.01
C PRO A 17 -14.47 13.01 2.51
N TYR A 18 -15.31 13.98 2.20
CA TYR A 18 -15.36 14.62 0.89
C TYR A 18 -15.62 16.12 1.02
N ALA A 19 -15.21 16.88 0.01
CA ALA A 19 -15.40 18.31 -0.09
C ALA A 19 -16.38 18.66 -1.20
N VAL A 20 -17.26 19.64 -0.96
CA VAL A 20 -18.20 20.17 -1.97
C VAL A 20 -18.05 21.68 -2.09
N GLN A 21 -17.92 22.17 -3.32
CA GLN A 21 -17.91 23.61 -3.63
C GLN A 21 -18.59 23.86 -4.97
N GLY A 22 -19.79 24.43 -4.94
CA GLY A 22 -20.60 24.60 -6.15
C GLY A 22 -20.95 23.25 -6.77
N ASP A 23 -20.54 23.05 -8.02
CA ASP A 23 -20.71 21.81 -8.78
C ASP A 23 -19.52 20.84 -8.67
N GLN A 24 -18.50 21.19 -7.87
CA GLN A 24 -17.31 20.36 -7.68
C GLN A 24 -17.45 19.48 -6.43
N TRP A 25 -17.09 18.20 -6.59
CA TRP A 25 -17.02 17.20 -5.52
C TRP A 25 -15.64 16.55 -5.52
N VAL A 26 -15.00 16.45 -4.34
CA VAL A 26 -13.67 15.82 -4.20
C VAL A 26 -13.66 14.92 -2.97
N GLY A 27 -13.52 13.61 -3.16
CA GLY A 27 -13.17 12.67 -2.10
C GLY A 27 -11.67 12.73 -1.79
N PHE A 28 -11.30 12.64 -0.53
CA PHE A 28 -9.89 12.67 -0.10
C PHE A 28 -9.69 11.87 1.19
N ASP A 29 -8.45 11.80 1.67
CA ASP A 29 -8.10 11.21 2.96
C ASP A 29 -7.66 12.29 3.95
N ASP A 30 -8.09 12.14 5.20
CA ASP A 30 -7.64 12.91 6.35
C ASP A 30 -7.04 11.98 7.42
N GLU A 31 -6.50 12.50 8.52
CA GLU A 31 -5.96 11.65 9.58
C GLU A 31 -7.03 10.69 10.15
N ARG A 32 -8.31 11.10 10.20
CA ARG A 32 -9.40 10.25 10.69
C ARG A 32 -9.62 9.04 9.79
N SER A 33 -9.71 9.22 8.47
CA SER A 33 -9.88 8.13 7.51
C SER A 33 -8.66 7.21 7.47
N ILE A 34 -7.44 7.79 7.53
CA ILE A 34 -6.21 7.00 7.58
C ILE A 34 -6.15 6.14 8.85
N ARG A 35 -6.47 6.69 10.02
CA ARG A 35 -6.52 5.90 11.27
C ARG A 35 -7.55 4.78 11.19
N ASN A 36 -8.73 5.04 10.63
CA ASN A 36 -9.74 3.99 10.41
C ASN A 36 -9.23 2.87 9.49
N LYS A 37 -8.57 3.22 8.37
CA LYS A 37 -7.97 2.26 7.45
C LYS A 37 -6.87 1.43 8.14
N MET A 38 -5.99 2.08 8.88
CA MET A 38 -4.89 1.38 9.57
C MET A 38 -5.39 0.49 10.70
N LYS A 39 -6.41 0.92 11.43
CA LYS A 39 -7.10 0.07 12.41
C LYS A 39 -7.69 -1.16 11.74
N TRP A 40 -8.39 -0.99 10.62
CA TRP A 40 -8.94 -2.12 9.85
C TRP A 40 -7.86 -3.09 9.37
N ILE A 41 -6.72 -2.56 8.90
CA ILE A 41 -5.55 -3.36 8.49
C ILE A 41 -4.99 -4.18 9.67
N LYS A 42 -4.86 -3.56 10.85
CA LYS A 42 -4.41 -4.25 12.08
C LYS A 42 -5.39 -5.31 12.54
N ASP A 43 -6.67 -4.97 12.60
CA ASP A 43 -7.74 -5.86 13.06
C ASP A 43 -7.89 -7.07 12.11
N GLY A 44 -7.63 -6.86 10.80
CA GLY A 44 -7.56 -7.92 9.79
C GLY A 44 -6.28 -8.75 9.78
N GLY A 45 -5.24 -8.39 10.55
CA GLY A 45 -3.96 -9.09 10.59
C GLY A 45 -3.10 -8.92 9.34
N PHE A 46 -3.31 -7.83 8.58
CA PHE A 46 -2.51 -7.52 7.39
C PHE A 46 -1.10 -7.02 7.79
N GLY A 47 -0.12 -7.25 6.92
CA GLY A 47 1.30 -7.00 7.22
C GLY A 47 1.74 -5.52 7.18
N GLY A 48 0.86 -4.60 6.82
CA GLY A 48 1.21 -3.20 6.63
C GLY A 48 0.32 -2.50 5.62
N ALA A 49 0.74 -1.31 5.21
CA ALA A 49 0.04 -0.49 4.22
C ALA A 49 1.03 0.24 3.32
N MET A 50 0.53 0.68 2.16
CA MET A 50 1.27 1.41 1.14
C MET A 50 0.58 2.74 0.84
N VAL A 51 1.37 3.78 0.56
CA VAL A 51 0.88 5.10 0.13
C VAL A 51 1.51 5.50 -1.21
N TRP A 52 0.63 5.81 -2.17
CA TRP A 52 0.95 6.57 -3.38
C TRP A 52 0.37 7.98 -3.20
N THR A 53 1.16 9.02 -2.88
CA THR A 53 2.63 9.08 -2.74
C THR A 53 3.03 10.04 -1.62
N VAL A 54 4.27 9.89 -1.10
CA VAL A 54 4.81 10.74 -0.03
C VAL A 54 4.87 12.23 -0.41
N ASP A 55 5.10 12.51 -1.68
CA ASP A 55 5.22 13.87 -2.22
C ASP A 55 3.87 14.59 -2.42
N MET A 56 2.75 13.94 -2.11
CA MET A 56 1.41 14.53 -2.09
C MET A 56 0.85 14.76 -0.68
N ASP A 57 1.55 14.31 0.35
CA ASP A 57 1.23 14.69 1.74
C ASP A 57 1.80 16.10 2.02
N ASP A 58 1.34 16.78 3.07
CA ASP A 58 1.85 18.12 3.41
C ASP A 58 3.23 18.04 4.08
N PHE A 59 4.25 17.83 3.27
CA PHE A 59 5.65 17.73 3.72
C PHE A 59 6.22 19.07 4.22
N THR A 60 5.55 20.19 3.92
CA THR A 60 5.94 21.53 4.37
C THR A 60 5.36 21.86 5.75
N GLY A 61 4.13 21.41 6.00
CA GLY A 61 3.32 21.77 7.17
C GLY A 61 2.51 23.06 6.99
N ASP A 62 2.62 23.72 5.84
CA ASP A 62 2.04 25.05 5.60
C ASP A 62 0.69 25.00 4.86
N VAL A 63 0.35 23.87 4.23
CA VAL A 63 -0.79 23.74 3.31
C VAL A 63 -2.05 23.25 4.02
N CYS A 64 -1.92 22.27 4.90
CA CYS A 64 -3.02 21.70 5.66
C CYS A 64 -3.21 22.45 6.99
N GLY A 65 -2.27 23.30 7.40
CA GLY A 65 -2.38 24.10 8.62
C GLY A 65 -1.90 23.37 9.87
N GLY A 66 -1.79 24.10 10.98
CA GLY A 66 -1.25 23.56 12.23
C GLY A 66 0.26 23.32 12.24
N GLY A 67 0.99 23.63 11.16
CA GLY A 67 2.45 23.41 11.08
C GLY A 67 2.84 21.93 11.08
N VAL A 68 1.89 21.02 10.82
CA VAL A 68 2.08 19.57 10.92
C VAL A 68 2.61 19.05 9.60
N LYS A 69 3.85 18.55 9.61
CA LYS A 69 4.43 17.88 8.44
C LYS A 69 3.91 16.45 8.33
N TYR A 70 3.64 16.01 7.11
CA TYR A 70 3.21 14.66 6.78
C TYR A 70 2.02 14.17 7.63
N PRO A 71 0.92 14.93 7.75
CA PRO A 71 -0.18 14.59 8.65
C PRO A 71 -0.72 13.17 8.42
N LEU A 72 -0.87 12.76 7.15
CA LEU A 72 -1.47 11.48 6.78
C LEU A 72 -0.51 10.31 7.03
N ILE A 73 0.73 10.41 6.56
CA ILE A 73 1.73 9.34 6.70
C ILE A 73 2.13 9.17 8.16
N THR A 74 2.15 10.27 8.92
CA THR A 74 2.39 10.21 10.34
C THR A 74 1.23 9.52 11.07
N ALA A 75 -0.03 9.76 10.68
CA ALA A 75 -1.19 9.07 11.25
C ALA A 75 -1.13 7.57 10.95
N MET A 76 -0.70 7.22 9.74
CA MET A 76 -0.46 5.85 9.30
C MET A 76 0.60 5.15 10.17
N ARG A 77 1.76 5.78 10.39
CA ARG A 77 2.85 5.26 11.24
C ARG A 77 2.42 5.11 12.69
N GLU A 78 1.74 6.11 13.25
CA GLU A 78 1.26 6.07 14.63
C GLU A 78 0.31 4.91 14.86
N GLU A 79 -0.67 4.74 13.98
CA GLU A 79 -1.66 3.69 14.14
C GLU A 79 -1.04 2.31 13.92
N LEU A 80 -0.23 2.14 12.88
CA LEU A 80 0.38 0.84 12.56
C LEU A 80 1.50 0.44 13.53
N ARG A 81 2.35 1.38 13.93
CA ARG A 81 3.60 1.07 14.66
C ARG A 81 3.63 1.61 16.09
N GLY A 82 2.63 2.37 16.52
CA GLY A 82 2.58 2.95 17.86
C GLY A 82 3.63 4.04 18.11
N VAL A 83 4.31 4.53 17.07
CA VAL A 83 5.37 5.53 17.22
C VAL A 83 4.78 6.92 17.08
N SER A 84 4.62 7.61 18.21
CA SER A 84 4.06 8.96 18.30
C SER A 84 4.89 10.00 17.55
N ARG A 85 4.22 11.00 16.99
CA ARG A 85 4.82 12.21 16.39
C ARG A 85 5.20 13.30 17.41
N GLY A 86 5.09 13.00 18.71
CA GLY A 86 5.44 13.88 19.83
C GLY A 86 4.22 14.27 20.67
N ALA A 87 4.44 14.52 21.97
CA ALA A 87 3.38 14.69 22.97
C ALA A 87 2.42 15.87 22.73
N ASN A 88 2.83 16.87 21.94
CA ASN A 88 2.08 18.13 21.76
C ASN A 88 1.54 18.33 20.33
N VAL A 89 1.74 17.38 19.43
CA VAL A 89 1.26 17.48 18.05
C VAL A 89 -0.06 16.73 17.94
N LYS A 90 -1.09 17.42 17.45
CA LYS A 90 -2.44 16.87 17.28
C LYS A 90 -2.80 16.76 15.81
N ASP A 91 -3.80 15.92 15.53
CA ASP A 91 -4.42 15.85 14.22
C ASP A 91 -5.00 17.22 13.83
N ILE A 92 -4.98 17.48 12.54
CA ILE A 92 -5.49 18.71 11.96
C ILE A 92 -7.01 18.75 12.11
N ASP A 93 -7.54 19.90 12.52
CA ASP A 93 -8.99 20.13 12.59
C ASP A 93 -9.52 20.58 11.21
N TRP A 94 -9.79 19.61 10.35
CA TRP A 94 -10.27 19.84 8.98
C TRP A 94 -11.59 20.61 8.91
N SER A 95 -12.43 20.50 9.94
CA SER A 95 -13.69 21.24 10.02
C SER A 95 -13.48 22.74 10.19
N LYS A 96 -12.38 23.16 10.83
CA LYS A 96 -11.99 24.58 10.97
C LYS A 96 -11.31 25.14 9.74
N ILE A 97 -10.69 24.29 8.92
CA ILE A 97 -10.05 24.70 7.67
C ILE A 97 -11.10 24.97 6.60
N ALA A 98 -12.18 24.19 6.62
CA ALA A 98 -13.36 24.50 5.84
C ALA A 98 -14.07 25.72 6.43
N ASN A 99 -14.43 26.71 5.62
CA ASN A 99 -15.42 27.71 6.06
C ASN A 99 -16.77 26.99 6.08
N ALA A 100 -17.10 26.39 7.23
CA ALA A 100 -18.21 25.47 7.38
C ALA A 100 -19.51 26.03 6.80
N ILE A 101 -20.02 25.36 5.77
CA ILE A 101 -21.47 25.22 5.58
C ILE A 101 -21.73 23.74 5.87
N LEU A 102 -22.46 23.48 6.95
CA LEU A 102 -23.03 22.16 7.18
C LEU A 102 -24.08 21.94 6.09
N VAL A 103 -23.65 21.38 4.96
CA VAL A 103 -24.59 20.86 3.98
C VAL A 103 -25.05 19.53 4.53
N GLU A 104 -26.33 19.47 4.93
CA GLU A 104 -26.98 18.21 5.25
C GLU A 104 -26.79 17.28 4.04
N ALA A 105 -26.02 16.21 4.22
CA ALA A 105 -25.74 15.27 3.14
C ALA A 105 -27.09 14.72 2.65
N ALA A 106 -27.39 14.91 1.37
CA ALA A 106 -28.59 14.34 0.77
C ALA A 106 -28.65 12.84 1.07
N PRO A 107 -29.83 12.28 1.39
CA PRO A 107 -29.94 10.88 1.74
C PRO A 107 -29.39 10.02 0.60
N LYS A 108 -28.38 9.21 0.91
CA LYS A 108 -27.78 8.31 -0.08
C LYS A 108 -28.85 7.37 -0.64
N PRO A 109 -28.86 7.10 -1.95
CA PRO A 109 -29.68 6.04 -2.49
C PRO A 109 -29.27 4.71 -1.85
N ALA A 110 -30.25 3.87 -1.52
CA ALA A 110 -29.97 2.56 -0.92
C ALA A 110 -29.05 1.75 -1.85
N ALA A 111 -27.99 1.17 -1.30
CA ALA A 111 -27.07 0.32 -2.06
C ALA A 111 -27.85 -0.81 -2.74
N ILE A 112 -27.74 -0.91 -4.07
CA ILE A 112 -28.32 -2.01 -4.84
C ILE A 112 -27.50 -3.26 -4.53
N LYS A 113 -27.98 -4.08 -3.60
CA LYS A 113 -27.36 -5.38 -3.30
C LYS A 113 -27.71 -6.35 -4.43
N ILE A 114 -26.75 -6.61 -5.32
CA ILE A 114 -26.90 -7.64 -6.35
C ILE A 114 -26.80 -9.01 -5.65
N PRO A 115 -27.83 -9.87 -5.69
CA PRO A 115 -27.75 -11.20 -5.10
C PRO A 115 -26.61 -12.02 -5.72
N VAL A 116 -25.90 -12.80 -4.90
CA VAL A 116 -24.80 -13.67 -5.36
C VAL A 116 -25.24 -14.59 -6.52
N GLY A 117 -26.49 -15.07 -6.49
CA GLY A 117 -27.05 -15.89 -7.57
C GLY A 117 -27.16 -15.16 -8.92
N GLU A 118 -27.38 -13.85 -8.92
CA GLU A 118 -27.41 -13.02 -10.13
C GLU A 118 -26.00 -12.78 -10.68
N VAL A 119 -25.03 -12.52 -9.79
CA VAL A 119 -23.60 -12.43 -10.15
C VAL A 119 -23.14 -13.74 -10.79
N LEU A 120 -23.45 -14.88 -10.17
CA LEU A 120 -23.09 -16.20 -10.68
C LEU A 120 -23.76 -16.52 -12.03
N LYS A 121 -24.98 -16.05 -12.27
CA LYS A 121 -25.65 -16.18 -13.59
C LYS A 121 -24.94 -15.36 -14.67
N ARG A 122 -24.53 -14.13 -14.37
CA ARG A 122 -23.79 -13.28 -15.32
C ARG A 122 -22.41 -13.86 -15.66
N VAL A 123 -21.73 -14.46 -14.69
CA VAL A 123 -20.45 -15.16 -14.91
C VAL A 123 -20.64 -16.43 -15.74
N ARG A 124 -21.70 -17.21 -15.49
CA ARG A 124 -21.98 -18.46 -16.23
C ARG A 124 -22.54 -18.23 -17.64
N GLY A 125 -23.13 -17.07 -17.93
CA GLY A 125 -23.63 -16.70 -19.25
C GLY A 125 -22.56 -16.30 -20.26
N SER A 126 -21.32 -16.07 -19.83
CA SER A 126 -20.19 -15.79 -20.71
C SER A 126 -19.50 -17.09 -21.13
N THR A 127 -20.06 -17.80 -22.11
CA THR A 127 -19.36 -18.88 -22.80
C THR A 127 -18.46 -18.32 -23.89
N HIS A 128 -17.30 -17.80 -23.49
CA HIS A 128 -16.12 -17.89 -24.35
C HIS A 128 -15.29 -19.06 -23.88
N ARG A 129 -15.42 -20.16 -24.62
CA ARG A 129 -14.69 -21.41 -24.43
C ARG A 129 -13.21 -21.11 -24.71
N PRO A 130 -12.29 -21.24 -23.73
CA PRO A 130 -10.87 -21.19 -24.04
C PRO A 130 -10.55 -22.47 -24.83
N THR A 131 -10.01 -22.31 -26.03
CA THR A 131 -9.42 -23.44 -26.76
C THR A 131 -8.23 -23.94 -25.95
N ALA A 132 -8.37 -25.09 -25.30
CA ALA A 132 -7.29 -25.75 -24.60
C ALA A 132 -6.27 -26.26 -25.62
N LEU A 133 -5.10 -25.63 -25.70
CA LEU A 133 -3.91 -26.23 -26.29
C LEU A 133 -3.44 -27.32 -25.30
N GLN A 134 -3.60 -28.59 -25.69
CA GLN A 134 -3.02 -29.71 -24.96
C GLN A 134 -1.49 -29.60 -25.02
N THR A 135 -0.86 -29.39 -23.86
CA THR A 135 0.55 -29.70 -23.67
C THR A 135 0.63 -30.90 -22.72
N ASN A 136 1.10 -32.03 -23.26
CA ASN A 136 1.44 -33.20 -22.48
C ASN A 136 2.70 -32.88 -21.67
N VAL A 137 2.56 -32.60 -20.38
CA VAL A 137 3.68 -32.61 -19.44
C VAL A 137 3.44 -33.75 -18.45
N ASN A 138 4.27 -34.78 -18.58
CA ASN A 138 4.28 -35.94 -17.71
C ASN A 138 5.17 -35.63 -16.50
N THR A 139 4.59 -35.21 -15.38
CA THR A 139 5.30 -35.10 -14.10
C THR A 139 4.64 -36.01 -13.07
N ARG A 140 5.29 -37.16 -12.80
CA ARG A 140 5.06 -37.95 -11.59
C ARG A 140 5.48 -37.12 -10.37
N VAL A 141 4.53 -36.72 -9.55
CA VAL A 141 4.76 -36.36 -8.15
C VAL A 141 3.79 -37.20 -7.32
N GLN A 142 4.34 -38.07 -6.47
CA GLN A 142 3.58 -38.88 -5.51
C GLN A 142 3.09 -37.98 -4.37
N PRO A 143 1.84 -38.11 -3.90
CA PRO A 143 1.38 -37.39 -2.72
C PRO A 143 1.99 -37.99 -1.45
N ILE A 144 2.48 -37.13 -0.56
CA ILE A 144 2.80 -37.50 0.83
C ILE A 144 1.48 -37.48 1.60
N GLU A 145 0.97 -38.65 2.00
CA GLU A 145 -0.14 -38.77 2.93
C GLU A 145 0.32 -38.40 4.35
N ILE A 146 -0.18 -37.29 4.88
CA ILE A 146 -0.13 -37.01 6.32
C ILE A 146 -1.42 -37.60 6.92
N ARG A 147 -1.28 -38.73 7.64
CA ARG A 147 -2.38 -39.30 8.43
C ARG A 147 -2.63 -38.45 9.68
N THR A 148 -3.79 -37.83 9.76
CA THR A 148 -4.36 -37.38 11.04
C THR A 148 -5.72 -38.05 11.24
N SER A 149 -5.79 -38.99 12.18
CA SER A 149 -7.03 -39.60 12.64
C SER A 149 -7.68 -38.68 13.68
N ILE A 150 -8.79 -38.02 13.35
CA ILE A 150 -9.65 -37.35 14.34
C ILE A 150 -11.09 -37.77 14.07
N SER A 151 -11.73 -38.33 15.10
CA SER A 151 -13.11 -38.80 15.15
C SER A 151 -14.11 -37.62 15.09
N PRO A 152 -15.26 -37.75 14.39
CA PRO A 152 -16.27 -36.71 14.31
C PRO A 152 -17.20 -36.75 15.53
N SER A 153 -16.83 -36.10 16.64
CA SER A 153 -17.77 -35.86 17.75
C SER A 153 -17.22 -34.85 18.75
N SER A 154 -17.27 -33.56 18.41
CA SER A 154 -17.27 -32.50 19.42
C SER A 154 -17.77 -31.19 18.83
N VAL A 155 -18.80 -30.65 19.47
CA VAL A 155 -19.55 -29.44 19.14
C VAL A 155 -18.65 -28.22 19.36
N VAL A 156 -18.57 -27.32 18.37
CA VAL A 156 -17.82 -26.06 18.49
C VAL A 156 -18.76 -24.99 19.05
N GLU A 157 -18.57 -24.63 20.31
CA GLU A 157 -19.20 -23.45 20.90
C GLU A 157 -18.26 -22.24 20.72
N LEU A 158 -18.76 -21.18 20.08
CA LEU A 158 -18.02 -19.94 19.84
C LEU A 158 -17.90 -19.18 21.18
N ILE A 159 -16.73 -19.23 21.83
CA ILE A 159 -16.43 -18.35 22.95
C ILE A 159 -15.88 -17.03 22.40
N THR A 160 -16.57 -15.96 22.77
CA THR A 160 -16.31 -14.56 22.46
C THR A 160 -14.93 -14.11 22.94
N THR A 161 -14.27 -13.32 22.08
CA THR A 161 -12.96 -12.72 22.24
C THR A 161 -12.81 -11.95 23.56
N SER A 162 -11.93 -12.42 24.45
CA SER A 162 -11.33 -11.58 25.48
C SER A 162 -9.83 -11.88 25.63
N ALA A 163 -9.04 -10.81 25.49
CA ALA A 163 -7.62 -10.67 25.84
C ALA A 163 -6.62 -11.70 25.27
N LEU A 164 -6.11 -11.44 24.06
CA LEU A 164 -4.77 -11.92 23.68
C LEU A 164 -3.74 -10.92 24.20
N ALA A 165 -2.80 -11.39 25.02
CA ALA A 165 -1.71 -10.58 25.53
C ALA A 165 -0.53 -10.59 24.55
N ASN A 166 -0.11 -9.38 24.12
CA ASN A 166 1.11 -9.20 23.35
C ASN A 166 2.29 -9.09 24.33
N TYR A 167 3.37 -9.86 24.10
CA TYR A 167 4.62 -9.72 24.84
C TYR A 167 5.80 -9.60 23.88
N ALA A 168 6.73 -8.70 24.20
CA ALA A 168 7.96 -8.49 23.43
C ALA A 168 8.98 -9.58 23.74
N THR A 169 9.66 -10.09 22.71
CA THR A 169 10.84 -10.95 22.87
C THR A 169 12.11 -10.12 23.02
N GLU A 170 13.19 -10.74 23.50
CA GLU A 170 14.52 -10.12 23.62
C GLU A 170 15.08 -9.61 22.28
N ALA A 171 14.51 -10.02 21.13
CA ALA A 171 14.86 -9.57 19.79
C ALA A 171 14.02 -8.38 19.27
N GLY A 172 13.07 -7.86 20.06
CA GLY A 172 12.20 -6.76 19.65
C GLY A 172 10.99 -7.17 18.80
N ASP A 173 10.82 -8.47 18.51
CA ASP A 173 9.66 -8.98 17.79
C ASP A 173 8.44 -9.13 18.73
N LEU A 174 7.26 -8.71 18.23
CA LEU A 174 5.97 -8.88 18.90
C LEU A 174 5.51 -10.34 18.76
N CYS A 175 5.42 -11.07 19.87
CA CYS A 175 4.80 -12.40 19.89
C CYS A 175 3.28 -12.28 20.07
N ARG A 176 2.51 -12.92 19.19
CA ARG A 176 1.09 -13.22 19.45
C ARG A 176 0.98 -14.66 19.93
N TYR A 177 0.56 -14.84 21.18
CA TYR A 177 0.32 -16.15 21.76
C TYR A 177 -1.06 -16.65 21.34
N VAL A 178 -1.09 -17.76 20.61
CA VAL A 178 -2.35 -18.44 20.27
C VAL A 178 -2.55 -19.60 21.25
N PRO A 179 -3.63 -19.61 22.04
CA PRO A 179 -3.96 -20.77 22.86
C PRO A 179 -4.35 -21.93 21.94
N LEU A 180 -3.53 -22.97 21.91
CA LEU A 180 -3.84 -24.23 21.23
C LEU A 180 -4.31 -25.21 22.29
N TYR A 181 -5.55 -25.69 22.16
CA TYR A 181 -6.23 -26.56 23.14
C TYR A 181 -5.53 -27.90 23.44
N HIS A 182 -4.40 -28.20 22.80
CA HIS A 182 -3.62 -29.43 22.98
C HIS A 182 -2.15 -29.20 23.37
N LEU A 183 -1.72 -27.96 23.60
CA LEU A 183 -0.35 -27.65 24.01
C LEU A 183 -0.35 -27.01 25.39
N THR A 184 0.53 -27.50 26.26
CA THR A 184 0.77 -26.94 27.60
C THR A 184 1.49 -25.59 27.57
N LYS A 185 1.95 -25.15 26.39
CA LYS A 185 2.58 -23.85 26.16
C LYS A 185 1.95 -23.18 24.93
N PRO A 186 1.52 -21.91 25.02
CA PRO A 186 0.99 -21.20 23.88
C PRO A 186 2.09 -21.01 22.82
N LEU A 187 1.74 -21.18 21.55
CA LEU A 187 2.68 -21.00 20.45
C LEU A 187 2.92 -19.49 20.26
N CYS A 188 4.16 -19.03 20.40
CA CYS A 188 4.51 -17.69 19.90
C CYS A 188 4.55 -17.75 18.38
N VAL A 189 3.62 -17.03 17.76
CA VAL A 189 3.73 -16.67 16.35
C VAL A 189 4.48 -15.35 16.29
N LEU A 190 5.62 -15.34 15.60
CA LEU A 190 6.40 -14.13 15.36
C LEU A 190 5.58 -13.20 14.47
N VAL A 191 5.05 -12.12 15.05
CA VAL A 191 4.31 -11.10 14.29
C VAL A 191 5.33 -10.10 13.82
N ARG A 192 5.69 -10.18 12.53
CA ARG A 192 6.50 -9.14 11.88
C ARG A 192 5.84 -7.78 12.12
N ALA A 193 6.62 -6.80 12.56
CA ALA A 193 6.12 -5.44 12.75
C ALA A 193 5.46 -4.91 11.46
N PRO A 194 4.35 -4.16 11.55
CA PRO A 194 3.68 -3.62 10.37
C PRO A 194 4.61 -2.76 9.52
N GLN A 195 4.52 -2.95 8.21
CA GLN A 195 5.32 -2.22 7.22
C GLN A 195 4.55 -1.00 6.68
N VAL A 196 5.28 0.08 6.44
CA VAL A 196 4.80 1.31 5.82
C VAL A 196 5.62 1.53 4.56
N PHE A 197 4.99 1.36 3.40
CA PHE A 197 5.60 1.56 2.07
C PHE A 197 5.20 2.93 1.53
N CYS A 198 6.19 3.77 1.21
CA CYS A 198 5.97 5.11 0.72
C CYS A 198 6.58 5.26 -0.68
N TYR A 199 5.73 5.42 -1.69
CA TYR A 199 6.21 5.78 -3.02
C TYR A 199 6.64 7.24 -3.04
N MET A 200 7.75 7.52 -3.72
CA MET A 200 8.21 8.85 -4.09
C MET A 200 8.28 8.95 -5.61
N THR A 201 7.67 9.98 -6.19
CA THR A 201 7.70 10.19 -7.64
C THR A 201 8.94 10.97 -8.09
N SER A 202 9.60 10.49 -9.15
CA SER A 202 10.80 11.08 -9.73
C SER A 202 10.54 12.45 -10.34
N TRP A 203 9.32 12.69 -10.83
CA TRP A 203 8.92 13.97 -11.43
C TRP A 203 8.51 15.02 -10.40
N SER A 204 8.36 14.67 -9.11
CA SER A 204 8.03 15.66 -8.07
C SER A 204 9.10 16.75 -7.91
N GLN A 205 10.36 16.45 -8.26
CA GLN A 205 11.45 17.43 -8.31
C GLN A 205 11.26 18.54 -9.34
N LYS A 206 10.42 18.30 -10.37
CA LYS A 206 10.14 19.21 -11.48
C LYS A 206 8.95 20.14 -11.16
N ARG A 207 8.20 19.89 -10.09
CA ARG A 207 7.05 20.71 -9.70
C ARG A 207 7.52 22.10 -9.23
N PRO A 208 6.77 23.18 -9.51
CA PRO A 208 7.11 24.52 -9.07
C PRO A 208 6.69 24.78 -7.61
N GLY A 209 7.36 25.74 -6.97
CA GLY A 209 6.98 26.29 -5.67
C GLY A 209 6.89 25.24 -4.55
N ALA A 210 5.85 25.33 -3.73
CA ALA A 210 5.63 24.44 -2.59
C ALA A 210 5.34 22.98 -2.98
N GLY A 211 5.09 22.70 -4.26
CA GLY A 211 4.94 21.33 -4.74
C GLY A 211 6.26 20.63 -5.07
N LYS A 212 7.39 21.37 -5.09
CA LYS A 212 8.70 20.79 -5.40
C LYS A 212 9.13 19.84 -4.28
N PHE A 213 9.37 18.58 -4.63
CA PHE A 213 9.77 17.56 -3.68
C PHE A 213 10.99 16.78 -4.17
N THR A 214 11.90 16.48 -3.27
CA THR A 214 13.16 15.76 -3.51
C THR A 214 13.40 14.78 -2.36
N PRO A 215 14.34 13.83 -2.47
CA PRO A 215 14.61 12.90 -1.37
C PRO A 215 15.02 13.61 -0.07
N ASP A 216 15.61 14.81 -0.17
CA ASP A 216 16.00 15.64 0.97
C ASP A 216 14.79 16.05 1.85
N ASN A 217 13.58 16.05 1.29
CA ASN A 217 12.35 16.37 2.01
C ASN A 217 11.85 15.20 2.86
N ILE A 218 12.24 13.95 2.55
CA ILE A 218 11.72 12.76 3.22
C ILE A 218 12.24 12.70 4.66
N ASP A 219 11.31 12.57 5.60
CA ASP A 219 11.63 12.12 6.96
C ASP A 219 11.76 10.60 6.96
N ALA A 220 13.01 10.13 7.06
CA ALA A 220 13.36 8.71 6.99
C ALA A 220 12.76 7.86 8.13
N THR A 221 12.17 8.49 9.17
CA THR A 221 11.54 7.78 10.29
C THR A 221 10.08 7.44 10.05
N LEU A 222 9.45 8.03 9.02
CA LEU A 222 8.02 7.86 8.73
C LEU A 222 7.71 6.49 8.11
N CYS A 223 8.58 6.00 7.25
CA CYS A 223 8.35 4.82 6.42
C CYS A 223 9.34 3.70 6.80
N THR A 224 8.90 2.44 6.65
CA THR A 224 9.84 1.30 6.67
C THR A 224 10.51 1.10 5.31
N HIS A 225 9.79 1.42 4.25
CA HIS A 225 10.16 1.19 2.87
C HIS A 225 9.89 2.47 2.08
N VAL A 226 10.88 2.96 1.35
CA VAL A 226 10.72 4.03 0.36
C VAL A 226 10.89 3.42 -1.02
N ILE A 227 9.94 3.67 -1.92
CA ILE A 227 9.98 3.16 -3.29
C ILE A 227 10.16 4.35 -4.24
N TYR A 228 11.28 4.41 -4.94
CA TYR A 228 11.54 5.44 -5.95
C TYR A 228 10.85 5.05 -7.26
N ALA A 229 9.87 5.84 -7.68
CA ALA A 229 9.07 5.61 -8.88
C ALA A 229 9.38 6.69 -9.94
N PHE A 230 9.75 6.37 -11.18
CA PHE A 230 9.97 5.04 -11.75
C PHE A 230 11.25 5.01 -12.57
N ALA A 231 11.90 3.85 -12.60
CA ALA A 231 12.80 3.43 -13.66
C ALA A 231 12.02 3.05 -14.92
N THR A 232 12.74 2.78 -16.01
CA THR A 232 12.16 2.42 -17.31
C THR A 232 12.80 1.14 -17.88
N LEU A 233 12.27 0.67 -19.02
CA LEU A 233 12.93 -0.33 -19.86
C LEU A 233 13.59 0.37 -21.05
N LYS A 234 14.89 0.13 -21.24
CA LYS A 234 15.62 0.47 -22.46
C LYS A 234 16.19 -0.80 -23.05
N ASP A 235 15.82 -1.12 -24.29
CA ASP A 235 16.21 -2.37 -24.95
C ASP A 235 15.87 -3.62 -24.13
N HIS A 236 14.72 -3.61 -23.45
CA HIS A 236 14.24 -4.67 -22.53
C HIS A 236 15.07 -4.85 -21.25
N LYS A 237 15.92 -3.89 -20.91
CA LYS A 237 16.75 -3.89 -19.71
C LYS A 237 16.28 -2.79 -18.76
N LEU A 238 16.41 -3.01 -17.45
CA LEU A 238 16.15 -1.97 -16.45
C LEU A 238 17.11 -0.79 -16.68
N ALA A 239 16.58 0.42 -16.71
CA ALA A 239 17.37 1.65 -16.90
C ALA A 239 16.77 2.81 -16.10
N PRO A 240 17.55 3.84 -15.75
CA PRO A 240 17.01 5.08 -15.19
C PRO A 240 15.99 5.72 -16.12
N GLY A 241 14.95 6.35 -15.56
CA GLY A 241 13.90 7.01 -16.35
C GLY A 241 14.39 8.28 -17.05
N ASP A 242 15.27 9.03 -16.38
CA ASP A 242 15.94 10.24 -16.84
C ASP A 242 17.42 10.17 -16.41
N GLU A 243 18.34 10.81 -17.13
CA GLU A 243 19.77 10.87 -16.73
C GLU A 243 19.93 11.50 -15.34
N LYS A 244 19.06 12.45 -14.99
CA LYS A 244 19.06 13.12 -13.68
C LYS A 244 18.55 12.23 -12.54
N ASP A 245 17.93 11.09 -12.84
CA ASP A 245 17.51 10.17 -11.79
C ASP A 245 18.72 9.57 -11.06
N ILE A 246 19.89 9.50 -11.70
CA ILE A 246 21.12 9.00 -11.07
C ILE A 246 21.47 9.83 -9.83
N ASP A 247 21.45 11.15 -9.93
CA ASP A 247 21.68 12.06 -8.80
C ASP A 247 20.62 11.86 -7.69
N MET A 248 19.38 11.54 -8.08
CA MET A 248 18.31 11.27 -7.11
C MET A 248 18.44 9.90 -6.46
N TYR A 249 19.01 8.89 -7.13
CA TYR A 249 19.27 7.57 -6.57
C TYR A 249 20.26 7.65 -5.41
N GLU A 250 21.34 8.42 -5.57
CA GLU A 250 22.29 8.65 -4.48
C GLU A 250 21.60 9.29 -3.27
N LYS A 251 20.77 10.31 -3.51
CA LYS A 251 20.06 11.03 -2.44
C LYS A 251 19.01 10.18 -1.73
N VAL A 252 18.23 9.39 -2.46
CA VAL A 252 17.23 8.52 -1.81
C VAL A 252 17.92 7.45 -0.99
N VAL A 253 19.00 6.85 -1.50
CA VAL A 253 19.79 5.84 -0.76
C VAL A 253 20.44 6.42 0.49
N ALA A 254 20.87 7.69 0.46
CA ALA A 254 21.42 8.39 1.62
C ALA A 254 20.41 8.57 2.77
N LEU A 255 19.11 8.31 2.58
CA LEU A 255 18.15 8.26 3.69
C LEU A 255 18.54 7.22 4.75
N ARG A 256 19.30 6.18 4.38
CA ARG A 256 19.85 5.19 5.32
C ARG A 256 20.80 5.78 6.35
N GLU A 257 21.43 6.93 6.06
CA GLU A 257 22.28 7.63 7.04
C GLU A 257 21.47 8.16 8.22
N LYS A 258 20.19 8.52 7.99
CA LYS A 258 19.26 8.97 9.03
C LYS A 258 18.50 7.81 9.67
N ASN A 259 18.25 6.74 8.92
CA ASN A 259 17.57 5.54 9.40
C ASN A 259 18.22 4.29 8.77
N PRO A 260 19.20 3.64 9.42
CA PRO A 260 19.92 2.50 8.87
C PRO A 260 19.04 1.29 8.51
N ASP A 261 17.85 1.17 9.12
CA ASP A 261 16.92 0.06 8.90
C ASP A 261 15.99 0.28 7.69
N ILE A 262 15.94 1.50 7.13
CA ILE A 262 15.04 1.82 6.02
C ILE A 262 15.38 1.00 4.77
N GLN A 263 14.35 0.38 4.20
CA GLN A 263 14.47 -0.35 2.94
C GLN A 263 14.13 0.59 1.78
N ILE A 264 14.92 0.54 0.72
CA ILE A 264 14.81 1.45 -0.42
C ILE A 264 14.73 0.62 -1.69
N LEU A 265 13.63 0.75 -2.41
CA LEU A 265 13.32 -0.04 -3.59
C LEU A 265 13.26 0.88 -4.80
N LEU A 266 13.57 0.33 -5.96
CA LEU A 266 13.36 0.99 -7.24
C LEU A 266 12.12 0.38 -7.89
N ALA A 267 11.15 1.20 -8.27
CA ALA A 267 10.00 0.73 -9.03
C ALA A 267 10.22 0.87 -10.53
N ILE A 268 9.78 -0.12 -11.29
CA ILE A 268 9.68 -0.07 -12.76
C ILE A 268 8.22 -0.20 -13.17
N GLY A 269 7.78 0.63 -14.12
CA GLY A 269 6.43 0.55 -14.68
C GLY A 269 5.59 1.79 -14.37
N GLY A 270 4.39 1.57 -13.84
CA GLY A 270 3.38 2.58 -13.57
C GLY A 270 2.52 2.92 -14.78
N TRP A 271 1.42 3.62 -14.54
CA TRP A 271 0.39 3.94 -15.53
C TRP A 271 0.92 4.45 -16.89
N ALA A 272 1.82 5.43 -16.88
CA ALA A 272 2.33 6.04 -18.11
C ALA A 272 3.26 5.11 -18.91
N PHE A 273 3.83 4.09 -18.27
CA PHE A 273 4.68 3.10 -18.92
C PHE A 273 3.88 2.13 -19.80
N GLY A 274 2.63 1.88 -19.42
CA GLY A 274 1.74 0.97 -20.11
C GLY A 274 2.18 -0.48 -20.07
N SER A 275 1.45 -1.32 -20.80
CA SER A 275 1.57 -2.78 -20.69
C SER A 275 2.46 -3.41 -21.78
N THR A 276 2.66 -2.72 -22.91
CA THR A 276 3.42 -3.23 -24.07
C THR A 276 4.87 -3.60 -23.73
N PRO A 277 5.66 -2.76 -23.04
CA PRO A 277 7.07 -3.09 -22.78
C PRO A 277 7.22 -4.36 -21.92
N PHE A 278 6.37 -4.54 -20.90
CA PHE A 278 6.35 -5.76 -20.09
C PHE A 278 5.91 -6.99 -20.88
N LYS A 279 4.93 -6.84 -21.78
CA LYS A 279 4.50 -7.93 -22.67
C LYS A 279 5.64 -8.38 -23.59
N GLU A 280 6.35 -7.45 -24.20
CA GLU A 280 7.49 -7.75 -25.07
C GLU A 280 8.65 -8.39 -24.30
N LEU A 281 8.95 -7.89 -23.10
CA LEU A 281 9.94 -8.46 -22.19
C LEU A 281 9.61 -9.92 -21.82
N THR A 282 8.37 -10.19 -21.37
CA THR A 282 7.93 -11.50 -20.88
C THR A 282 7.60 -12.51 -21.99
N SER A 283 7.41 -12.05 -23.23
CA SER A 283 7.19 -12.92 -24.40
C SER A 283 8.39 -13.80 -24.78
N ASN A 284 9.58 -13.51 -24.23
CA ASN A 284 10.81 -14.22 -24.56
C ASN A 284 11.62 -14.53 -23.29
N VAL A 285 11.83 -15.81 -23.02
CA VAL A 285 12.56 -16.28 -21.83
C VAL A 285 14.00 -15.76 -21.78
N PHE A 286 14.67 -15.61 -22.94
CA PHE A 286 16.03 -15.04 -22.97
C PHE A 286 16.03 -13.56 -22.55
N ARG A 287 15.05 -12.77 -23.01
CA ARG A 287 14.91 -11.37 -22.59
C ARG A 287 14.58 -11.26 -21.11
N MET A 288 13.68 -12.10 -20.61
CA MET A 288 13.32 -12.14 -19.20
C MET A 288 14.52 -12.51 -18.31
N ASN A 289 15.30 -13.52 -18.70
CA ASN A 289 16.51 -13.88 -17.98
C ASN A 289 17.55 -12.75 -18.00
N GLN A 290 17.77 -12.14 -19.16
CA GLN A 290 18.68 -11.00 -19.30
C GLN A 290 18.25 -9.82 -18.41
N PHE A 291 16.96 -9.48 -18.43
CA PHE A 291 16.40 -8.45 -17.56
C PHE A 291 16.65 -8.75 -16.08
N VAL A 292 16.44 -9.99 -15.63
CA VAL A 292 16.68 -10.35 -14.22
C VAL A 292 18.14 -10.12 -13.82
N TYR A 293 19.10 -10.57 -14.64
CA TYR A 293 20.52 -10.38 -14.34
C TYR A 293 20.92 -8.90 -14.32
N GLU A 294 20.55 -8.15 -15.35
CA GLU A 294 20.93 -6.74 -15.47
C GLU A 294 20.18 -5.86 -14.45
N ALA A 295 18.94 -6.20 -14.07
CA ALA A 295 18.24 -5.53 -12.99
C ALA A 295 18.97 -5.72 -11.65
N ILE A 296 19.44 -6.94 -11.36
CA ILE A 296 20.23 -7.20 -10.14
C ILE A 296 21.54 -6.38 -10.16
N GLU A 297 22.21 -6.27 -11.30
CA GLU A 297 23.43 -5.47 -11.45
C GLU A 297 23.16 -3.99 -11.17
N LEU A 298 22.16 -3.39 -11.82
CA LEU A 298 21.79 -1.98 -11.62
C LEU A 298 21.38 -1.71 -10.16
N LEU A 299 20.56 -2.56 -9.57
CA LEU A 299 20.12 -2.39 -8.18
C LEU A 299 21.31 -2.45 -7.21
N ARG A 300 22.30 -3.32 -7.47
CA ARG A 300 23.52 -3.39 -6.67
C ARG A 300 24.42 -2.17 -6.87
N GLU A 301 24.58 -1.73 -8.12
CA GLU A 301 25.36 -0.54 -8.49
C GLU A 301 24.86 0.69 -7.73
N TYR A 302 23.55 0.94 -7.78
CA TYR A 302 22.91 2.06 -7.07
C TYR A 302 22.45 1.71 -5.65
N LYS A 303 22.84 0.56 -5.12
CA LYS A 303 22.61 0.13 -3.72
C LYS A 303 21.13 0.09 -3.28
N PHE A 304 20.19 -0.19 -4.17
CA PHE A 304 18.79 -0.48 -3.81
C PHE A 304 18.66 -1.84 -3.11
N ASN A 305 17.71 -1.96 -2.18
CA ASN A 305 17.41 -3.22 -1.48
C ASN A 305 16.58 -4.19 -2.33
N GLY A 306 15.91 -3.70 -3.36
CA GLY A 306 15.05 -4.53 -4.19
C GLY A 306 14.38 -3.78 -5.34
N LEU A 307 13.66 -4.54 -6.14
CA LEU A 307 12.86 -4.07 -7.26
C LEU A 307 11.38 -4.19 -6.91
N ASP A 308 10.63 -3.15 -7.21
CA ASP A 308 9.18 -3.16 -7.28
C ASP A 308 8.75 -3.18 -8.76
N VAL A 309 7.84 -4.08 -9.13
CA VAL A 309 7.39 -4.26 -10.52
C VAL A 309 5.93 -3.88 -10.63
N ASP A 310 5.68 -2.69 -11.16
CA ASP A 310 4.36 -2.08 -11.29
C ASP A 310 3.82 -2.23 -12.71
N TRP A 311 3.48 -3.47 -13.08
CA TRP A 311 2.87 -3.77 -14.38
C TRP A 311 1.37 -3.49 -14.34
N GLU A 312 0.96 -2.40 -15.00
CA GLU A 312 -0.44 -1.98 -15.13
C GLU A 312 -1.01 -2.20 -16.56
N TYR A 313 -1.67 -3.31 -16.90
CA TYR A 313 -1.79 -4.58 -16.18
C TYR A 313 -1.48 -5.75 -17.14
N PRO A 314 -1.07 -6.95 -16.64
CA PRO A 314 -0.69 -8.11 -17.47
C PRO A 314 -1.78 -8.67 -18.38
N ARG A 315 -3.03 -8.30 -18.13
CA ARG A 315 -4.18 -8.48 -19.03
C ARG A 315 -4.94 -7.17 -19.11
N TYR A 316 -5.56 -6.91 -20.25
CA TYR A 316 -6.48 -5.79 -20.44
C TYR A 316 -7.68 -5.90 -19.47
N LEU A 317 -7.53 -5.38 -18.26
CA LEU A 317 -8.65 -5.00 -17.42
C LEU A 317 -8.83 -3.51 -17.65
N LEU A 318 -9.80 -3.19 -18.52
CA LEU A 318 -10.40 -1.86 -18.54
C LEU A 318 -11.00 -1.62 -17.15
N PHE A 319 -10.39 -0.72 -16.37
CA PHE A 319 -11.15 0.00 -15.36
C PHE A 319 -12.00 1.02 -16.11
N LEU A 320 -13.28 0.71 -16.30
CA LEU A 320 -14.29 1.73 -16.55
C LEU A 320 -14.49 2.45 -15.21
N PHE A 321 -13.98 3.67 -15.10
CA PHE A 321 -14.40 4.63 -14.09
C PHE A 321 -15.78 5.19 -14.45
#